data_AF-A0A1V4J0X5-F1
#
_entry.id   AF-A0A1V4J0X5-F1
#
_cell.length_a   1.000
_cell.length_b   1.000
_cell.length_c   1.000
_cell.angle_alpha   90.00
_cell.angle_beta   90.00
_cell.angle_gamma   90.00
#
_symmetry.space_group_name_H-M   'P 1'
#
loop_
_entity.id
_entity.type
_entity.pdbx_description
1 polymer ?
#
loop_
_entity_poly.entity_id
_entity_poly.type
_entity_poly.pdbx_seq_one_letter_code
_entity_poly.pdbx_strand_id
1 'polypeptide(L)'
;MNILMTILIFLVTLLIIGAAFLICRKYIFSRVHINKWIPLSIAIALFIIQMFVDKTNIYLTSGLSIVTVLFFLWFMHITQTRGPKNKGKQIVIKPKAKPNRVKKNK
;
A
#
# COMPACT_ATOMS: atom_id res chain seq x y z
N MET A 1 -29.36 4.73 -21.51
CA MET A 1 -28.04 4.07 -21.65
C MET A 1 -28.28 2.57 -21.65
N ASN A 2 -27.85 1.86 -22.69
CA ASN A 2 -27.97 0.40 -22.73
C ASN A 2 -27.05 -0.21 -21.67
N ILE A 3 -27.53 -1.21 -20.93
CA ILE A 3 -26.81 -1.90 -19.85
C ILE A 3 -25.42 -2.36 -20.31
N LEU A 4 -25.32 -2.85 -21.56
CA LEU A 4 -24.05 -3.21 -22.21
C LEU A 4 -23.02 -2.07 -22.25
N MET A 5 -23.45 -0.85 -22.57
CA MET A 5 -22.55 0.31 -22.63
C MET A 5 -22.07 0.72 -21.24
N THR A 6 -22.92 0.60 -20.22
CA THR A 6 -22.52 0.86 -18.82
C THR A 6 -21.47 -0.14 -18.34
N ILE A 7 -21.65 -1.44 -18.65
CA ILE A 7 -20.68 -2.49 -18.32
C ILE A 7 -19.34 -2.23 -19.00
N LEU A 8 -19.37 -1.85 -20.28
CA LEU A 8 -18.15 -1.56 -21.04
C LEU A 8 -17.37 -0.37 -20.45
N ILE A 9 -18.06 0.73 -20.13
CA ILE A 9 -17.44 1.91 -19.51
C ILE A 9 -16.84 1.55 -18.15
N PHE A 10 -17.53 0.74 -17.35
CA PHE A 10 -17.01 0.28 -16.07
C PHE A 10 -15.71 -0.54 -16.22
N LEU A 11 -15.66 -1.48 -17.17
CA LEU A 11 -14.47 -2.27 -17.48
C LEU A 11 -13.30 -1.39 -17.89
N VAL A 12 -13.52 -0.42 -18.78
CA VAL A 12 -12.49 0.53 -19.22
C VAL A 12 -11.95 1.33 -18.04
N THR A 13 -12.84 1.81 -17.16
CA THR A 13 -12.46 2.59 -15.97
C THR A 13 -11.60 1.76 -15.01
N LEU A 14 -11.97 0.49 -14.80
CA LEU A 14 -11.19 -0.47 -14.01
C LEU A 14 -9.79 -0.69 -14.58
N LEU A 15 -9.68 -0.81 -15.91
CA LEU A 15 -8.42 -0.99 -16.62
C LEU A 15 -7.51 0.23 -16.44
N ILE A 16 -8.07 1.45 -16.53
CA ILE A 16 -7.36 2.71 -16.30
C ILE A 16 -6.83 2.79 -14.87
N ILE A 17 -7.65 2.46 -13.87
CA ILE A 17 -7.24 2.46 -12.45
C ILE A 17 -6.12 1.46 -12.22
N GLY A 18 -6.24 0.24 -12.78
CA GLY A 18 -5.22 -0.79 -12.68
C GLY A 18 -3.89 -0.37 -13.30
N ALA A 19 -3.91 0.19 -14.50
CA ALA A 19 -2.71 0.70 -15.18
C ALA A 19 -2.05 1.84 -14.37
N ALA A 20 -2.84 2.81 -13.91
CA ALA A 20 -2.35 3.92 -13.08
C ALA A 20 -1.70 3.41 -11.78
N PHE A 21 -2.31 2.40 -11.15
CA PHE A 21 -1.76 1.79 -9.94
C PHE A 21 -0.42 1.08 -10.18
N LEU A 22 -0.26 0.35 -11.29
CA LEU A 22 1.02 -0.29 -11.65
C LEU A 22 2.15 0.73 -11.86
N ILE A 23 1.83 1.84 -12.52
CA ILE A 23 2.76 2.95 -12.74
C ILE A 23 3.15 3.57 -11.38
N CYS A 24 2.16 3.92 -10.55
CA CYS A 24 2.40 4.46 -9.22
C CYS A 24 3.24 3.50 -8.34
N ARG A 25 2.99 2.20 -8.46
CA ARG A 25 3.76 1.18 -7.76
C ARG A 25 5.24 1.19 -8.16
N LYS A 26 5.51 1.23 -9.46
CA LYS A 26 6.88 1.21 -9.99
C LYS A 26 7.66 2.47 -9.60
N TYR A 27 7.05 3.64 -9.73
CA TYR A 27 7.76 4.92 -9.60
C TYR A 27 7.68 5.54 -8.20
N ILE A 28 6.51 5.51 -7.56
CA ILE A 28 6.25 6.20 -6.29
C ILE A 28 6.48 5.24 -5.12
N PHE A 29 5.87 4.05 -5.16
CA PHE A 29 5.85 3.18 -3.97
C PHE A 29 7.20 2.51 -3.70
N SER A 30 8.07 2.40 -4.69
CA SER A 30 9.44 1.86 -4.56
C SER A 30 10.40 2.84 -3.86
N ARG A 31 10.15 4.15 -3.97
CA ARG A 31 10.99 5.21 -3.39
C ARG A 31 10.50 5.69 -2.03
N VAL A 32 9.20 5.52 -1.76
CA VAL A 32 8.51 6.23 -0.68
C VAL A 32 8.21 5.31 0.51
N HIS A 33 9.06 5.38 1.54
CA HIS A 33 8.89 4.67 2.81
C HIS A 33 7.95 5.40 3.78
N ILE A 34 6.68 5.54 3.39
CA ILE A 34 5.65 6.23 4.17
C ILE A 34 4.94 5.29 5.16
N ASN A 35 4.55 5.78 6.35
CA ASN A 35 3.75 5.04 7.33
C ASN A 35 2.36 4.68 6.78
N LYS A 36 1.80 3.52 7.14
CA LYS A 36 0.51 3.01 6.59
C LYS A 36 -0.66 3.99 6.79
N TRP A 37 -0.61 4.81 7.83
CA TRP A 37 -1.68 5.74 8.17
C TRP A 37 -1.77 6.95 7.24
N ILE A 38 -0.69 7.33 6.56
CA ILE A 38 -0.66 8.52 5.72
C ILE A 38 -1.53 8.35 4.45
N PRO A 39 -1.38 7.29 3.63
CA PRO A 39 -2.27 7.07 2.48
C PRO A 39 -3.72 6.87 2.91
N LEU A 40 -3.95 6.27 4.09
CA LEU A 40 -5.29 6.08 4.63
C LEU A 40 -5.96 7.40 4.98
N SER A 41 -5.26 8.30 5.69
CA SER A 41 -5.78 9.62 6.04
C SER A 41 -6.12 10.44 4.79
N ILE A 42 -5.27 10.38 3.75
CA ILE A 42 -5.55 11.06 2.47
C ILE A 42 -6.78 10.47 1.78
N ALA A 43 -6.91 9.15 1.75
CA ALA A 43 -8.09 8.49 1.16
C ALA A 43 -9.38 8.89 1.88
N ILE A 44 -9.37 8.92 3.22
CA ILE A 44 -10.53 9.33 4.03
C ILE A 44 -10.86 10.81 3.79
N ALA A 45 -9.87 11.68 3.79
CA ALA A 45 -10.08 13.11 3.53
C ALA A 45 -10.69 13.34 2.15
N LEU A 46 -10.16 12.70 1.10
CA LEU A 46 -10.71 12.78 -0.26
C LEU A 46 -12.13 12.21 -0.35
N PHE A 47 -12.41 11.13 0.38
CA PHE A 47 -13.76 10.55 0.42
C PHE A 47 -14.77 11.49 1.07
N ILE A 48 -14.40 12.15 2.17
CA ILE A 48 -15.24 13.15 2.82
C ILE A 48 -15.45 14.35 1.88
N ILE A 49 -14.39 14.87 1.26
CA ILE A 49 -14.48 15.97 0.29
C ILE A 49 -15.44 15.59 -0.85
N GLN A 50 -15.35 14.36 -1.36
CA GLN A 50 -16.22 13.86 -2.41
C GLN A 50 -17.71 13.88 -2.03
N MET A 51 -18.07 13.77 -0.74
CA MET A 51 -19.47 13.87 -0.29
C MET A 51 -20.02 15.30 -0.40
N PHE A 52 -19.16 16.31 -0.31
CA PHE A 52 -19.54 17.73 -0.38
C PHE A 52 -19.37 18.35 -1.77
N VAL A 53 -18.72 17.64 -2.70
CA VAL A 53 -18.59 18.10 -4.09
C VAL A 53 -19.89 17.86 -4.83
N ASP A 54 -20.52 18.94 -5.27
CA ASP A 54 -21.71 18.88 -6.12
C ASP A 54 -21.44 18.05 -7.38
N LYS A 55 -22.39 17.18 -7.72
CA LYS A 55 -22.31 16.26 -8.88
C LYS A 55 -22.49 16.98 -10.24
N THR A 56 -22.36 18.30 -10.25
CA THR A 56 -22.58 19.14 -11.43
C THR A 56 -21.52 18.89 -12.51
N ASN A 57 -20.29 18.58 -12.10
CA ASN A 57 -19.21 18.27 -13.02
C ASN A 57 -18.82 16.78 -12.94
N ILE A 58 -19.39 15.98 -13.86
CA ILE A 58 -19.15 14.54 -13.99
C ILE A 58 -17.64 14.22 -14.06
N TYR A 59 -16.86 14.99 -14.82
CA TYR A 59 -15.42 14.74 -14.95
C TYR A 59 -14.68 14.92 -13.63
N LEU A 60 -15.07 15.93 -12.85
CA LEU A 60 -14.44 16.23 -11.56
C LEU A 60 -14.83 15.19 -10.50
N THR A 61 -16.10 14.79 -10.44
CA THR A 61 -16.57 13.74 -9.54
C THR A 61 -15.97 12.37 -9.87
N SER A 62 -15.87 12.02 -11.16
CA SER A 62 -15.23 10.78 -11.61
C SER A 62 -13.73 10.79 -11.36
N GLY A 63 -13.05 11.91 -11.62
CA GLY A 63 -11.62 12.08 -11.33
C GLY A 63 -11.31 11.93 -9.84
N LEU A 64 -12.07 12.60 -8.97
CA LEU A 64 -11.97 12.44 -7.52
C LEU A 64 -12.18 10.99 -7.09
N SER A 65 -13.19 10.31 -7.63
CA SER A 65 -13.44 8.89 -7.32
C SER A 65 -12.24 8.00 -7.67
N ILE A 66 -11.66 8.20 -8.86
CA ILE A 66 -10.49 7.45 -9.33
C ILE A 66 -9.30 7.67 -8.39
N VAL A 67 -9.04 8.93 -8.01
CA VAL A 67 -7.93 9.28 -7.11
C VAL A 67 -8.14 8.68 -5.72
N THR A 68 -9.35 8.77 -5.16
CA THR A 68 -9.70 8.15 -3.86
C THR A 68 -9.44 6.64 -3.89
N VAL A 69 -9.93 5.94 -4.92
CA VAL A 69 -9.71 4.49 -5.09
C VAL A 69 -8.23 4.16 -5.21
N LEU A 70 -7.45 4.98 -5.92
CA LEU A 70 -6.02 4.78 -6.11
C LEU A 70 -5.23 4.92 -4.79
N PHE A 71 -5.56 5.91 -3.95
CA PHE A 71 -4.97 6.03 -2.61
C PHE A 71 -5.37 4.86 -1.70
N PHE A 72 -6.60 4.36 -1.82
CA PHE A 72 -7.06 3.19 -1.07
C PHE A 72 -6.31 1.91 -1.48
N LEU A 73 -6.12 1.70 -2.80
CA LEU A 73 -5.31 0.61 -3.33
C LEU A 73 -3.85 0.70 -2.86
N TRP A 74 -3.30 1.91 -2.79
CA TRP A 74 -1.96 2.13 -2.24
C TRP A 74 -1.87 1.71 -0.77
N PHE A 75 -2.85 2.10 0.05
CA PHE A 75 -2.94 1.67 1.45
C PHE A 75 -2.95 0.14 1.56
N MET A 76 -3.79 -0.54 0.77
CA MET A 76 -3.86 -2.01 0.75
C MET A 76 -2.52 -2.65 0.33
N HIS A 77 -1.83 -2.08 -0.66
CA HIS A 77 -0.53 -2.58 -1.07
C HIS A 77 0.51 -2.45 0.05
N ILE A 78 0.50 -1.33 0.79
CA ILE A 78 1.39 -1.13 1.93
C ILE A 78 1.11 -2.15 3.05
N THR A 79 -0.16 -2.42 3.37
CA THR A 79 -0.51 -3.37 4.45
C THR A 79 -0.13 -4.80 4.08
N GLN A 80 -0.31 -5.19 2.82
CA GLN A 80 0.11 -6.51 2.31
C GLN A 80 1.63 -6.65 2.22
N THR A 81 2.34 -5.64 1.73
CA THR A 81 3.80 -5.69 1.53
C THR A 81 4.56 -5.57 2.85
N ARG A 82 4.03 -4.83 3.83
CA ARG A 82 4.65 -4.61 5.15
C ARG A 82 4.04 -5.47 6.25
N GLY A 83 3.63 -6.70 5.91
CA GLY A 83 3.32 -7.74 6.90
C GLY A 83 4.47 -7.87 7.93
N PRO A 84 4.19 -8.33 9.15
CA PRO A 84 5.10 -8.19 10.29
C PRO A 84 6.42 -8.87 9.97
N LYS A 85 7.45 -8.07 9.66
CA LYS A 85 8.83 -8.52 9.80
C LYS A 85 9.07 -8.55 11.31
N ASN A 86 8.59 -9.61 11.95
CA ASN A 86 9.08 -10.02 13.25
C ASN A 86 10.58 -10.17 13.06
N LYS A 87 11.33 -9.11 13.38
CA LYS A 87 12.74 -9.21 13.68
C LYS A 87 12.75 -10.07 14.93
N GLY A 88 12.73 -11.39 14.76
CA GLY A 88 13.02 -12.32 15.83
C GLY A 88 14.28 -11.79 16.50
N LYS A 89 14.24 -11.70 17.84
CA LYS A 89 15.30 -11.10 18.66
C LYS A 89 16.65 -11.48 18.05
N GLN A 90 17.46 -10.50 17.69
CA GLN A 90 18.76 -10.74 17.07
C GLN A 90 19.53 -11.68 17.99
N ILE A 91 19.62 -12.97 17.60
CA ILE A 91 20.33 -13.97 18.38
C ILE A 91 21.80 -13.66 18.12
N VAL A 92 22.38 -12.83 18.98
CA VAL A 92 23.83 -12.63 18.99
C VAL A 92 24.43 -13.95 19.44
N ILE A 93 24.86 -14.77 18.48
CA ILE A 93 25.59 -16.01 18.74
C ILE A 93 26.94 -15.57 19.33
N LYS A 94 27.00 -15.46 20.65
CA LYS A 94 28.27 -15.29 21.35
C LYS A 94 29.03 -16.61 21.21
N PRO A 95 30.31 -16.60 20.78
CA PRO A 95 31.10 -17.81 20.73
C PRO A 95 31.14 -18.42 22.14
N LYS A 96 30.80 -19.71 22.26
CA LYS A 96 30.99 -20.43 23.52
C LYS A 96 32.47 -20.40 23.87
N ALA A 97 32.79 -20.16 25.15
CA ALA A 97 34.17 -20.18 25.61
C ALA A 97 34.84 -21.53 25.28
N LYS A 98 36.08 -21.49 24.82
CA LYS A 98 36.89 -22.70 24.60
C LYS A 98 37.00 -23.45 25.94
N PRO A 99 36.70 -24.76 26.00
CA PRO A 99 36.82 -25.50 27.25
C PRO A 99 38.28 -25.48 27.69
N ASN A 100 38.55 -24.91 28.88
CA ASN A 100 39.86 -24.98 29.49
C ASN A 100 40.07 -26.39 30.02
N ARG A 101 40.82 -27.22 29.28
CA ARG A 101 41.18 -28.57 29.72
C ARG A 101 42.29 -28.46 30.77
N VAL A 102 41.92 -28.42 32.04
CA VAL A 102 42.87 -28.51 33.16
C VAL A 102 43.63 -29.83 33.03
N LYS A 103 44.93 -29.76 32.73
CA LYS A 103 45.81 -30.91 32.84
C LYS A 103 46.05 -31.15 34.32
N LYS A 104 45.40 -32.18 34.88
CA LYS A 104 45.82 -32.76 36.17
C LYS A 104 47.13 -33.51 35.92
N ASN A 105 48.26 -32.89 36.22
CA ASN A 105 49.50 -33.64 36.47
C ASN A 105 49.46 -34.12 37.93
N LYS A 106 49.84 -35.39 38.13
CA LYS A 106 49.93 -36.09 39.41
C LYS A 106 50.88 -35.41 40.37
#